data_AF-A0A397G1Z1-F1
#
_entry.id   AF-A0A397G1Z1-F1
#
_cell.length_a   1.000
_cell.length_b   1.000
_cell.length_c   1.000
_cell.angle_alpha   90.00
_cell.angle_beta   90.00
_cell.angle_gamma   90.00
#
_symmetry.space_group_name_H-M   'P 1'
#
loop_
_entity.id
_entity.type
_entity.pdbx_description
1 polymer ?
#
loop_
_entity_poly.entity_id
_entity_poly.type
_entity_poly.pdbx_seq_one_letter_code
_entity_poly.pdbx_strand_id
1 'polypeptide(L)'
;MPPPGDSTWMHVLAGSPDPPPLHPLKSHQPSAHRGQTYDIDAFMAEATSLQALRGLRFSYYTKAVHNFQKSIHIWFHGRRLNQCQHIRFGEGLHHQQLWLYIAFPHMPYNGNTYLTDRQHALWIDHIVLPSLREIMPWTSIQHLPPTWECGVAKMRAGHKEHRTWDKGGQHAIHYPVPEKYLAELWEHMLAKLTNP
;
A
#
# COMPACT_ATOMS: atom_id res chain seq x y z
N MET A 1 -22.27 -30.06 -12.70
CA MET A 1 -22.32 -29.33 -11.41
C MET A 1 -20.97 -28.66 -11.21
N PRO A 2 -20.89 -27.32 -11.14
CA PRO A 2 -19.63 -26.65 -10.78
C PRO A 2 -19.36 -26.83 -9.27
N PRO A 3 -18.08 -26.77 -8.83
CA PRO A 3 -17.73 -26.98 -7.43
C PRO A 3 -18.25 -25.83 -6.53
N PRO A 4 -18.45 -26.09 -5.22
CA PRO A 4 -18.94 -25.08 -4.29
C PRO A 4 -17.93 -23.93 -4.20
N GLY A 5 -18.46 -22.71 -4.31
CA GLY A 5 -17.70 -21.51 -4.59
C GLY A 5 -16.76 -21.10 -3.46
N ASP A 6 -15.57 -20.67 -3.88
CA ASP A 6 -14.68 -19.81 -3.11
C ASP A 6 -15.37 -18.46 -2.83
N SER A 7 -16.23 -18.44 -1.82
CA SER A 7 -16.84 -17.23 -1.23
C SER A 7 -15.81 -16.37 -0.46
N THR A 8 -14.55 -16.80 -0.44
CA THR A 8 -13.45 -16.19 0.30
C THR A 8 -13.17 -14.75 -0.15
N TRP A 9 -13.20 -14.46 -1.46
CA TRP A 9 -12.96 -13.11 -1.95
C TRP A 9 -14.12 -12.16 -1.67
N MET A 10 -15.37 -12.65 -1.73
CA MET A 10 -16.54 -11.82 -1.41
C MET A 10 -16.54 -11.41 0.06
N HIS A 11 -16.18 -12.31 0.96
CA HIS A 11 -16.01 -11.97 2.38
C HIS A 11 -14.87 -10.98 2.62
N VAL A 12 -13.80 -11.06 1.83
CA VAL A 12 -12.69 -10.08 1.87
C VAL A 12 -13.13 -8.71 1.33
N LEU A 13 -14.00 -8.65 0.32
CA LEU A 13 -14.44 -7.40 -0.31
C LEU A 13 -15.65 -6.73 0.37
N ALA A 14 -16.60 -7.52 0.87
CA ALA A 14 -17.82 -7.00 1.50
C ALA A 14 -17.63 -6.67 2.99
N GLY A 15 -16.55 -7.16 3.62
CA GLY A 15 -16.29 -6.95 5.03
C GLY A 15 -17.27 -7.69 5.96
N SER A 16 -16.85 -7.91 7.21
CA SER A 16 -17.80 -8.12 8.33
C SER A 16 -18.44 -6.76 8.71
N PRO A 17 -19.30 -6.63 9.74
CA PRO A 17 -20.09 -5.41 9.93
C PRO A 17 -19.34 -4.07 10.11
N ASP A 18 -18.05 -4.07 10.49
CA ASP A 18 -17.33 -2.86 10.94
C ASP A 18 -15.93 -2.51 10.31
N PRO A 19 -15.54 -2.89 9.07
CA PRO A 19 -14.47 -2.23 8.33
C PRO A 19 -15.02 -1.14 7.38
N PRO A 20 -14.22 -0.12 7.02
CA PRO A 20 -14.64 0.89 6.06
C PRO A 20 -14.99 0.24 4.71
N PRO A 21 -16.04 0.71 4.03
CA PRO A 21 -16.44 0.16 2.75
C PRO A 21 -15.29 0.37 1.74
N LEU A 22 -14.80 -0.73 1.15
CA LEU A 22 -14.08 -0.63 -0.11
C LEU A 22 -15.07 -0.08 -1.13
N HIS A 23 -14.70 0.99 -1.83
CA HIS A 23 -15.56 1.56 -2.88
C HIS A 23 -15.11 0.99 -4.24
N PRO A 24 -15.76 -0.07 -4.75
CA PRO A 24 -15.53 -0.51 -6.11
C PRO A 24 -16.20 0.49 -7.05
N LEU A 25 -15.45 1.50 -7.49
CA LEU A 25 -15.90 2.35 -8.59
C LEU A 25 -15.98 1.47 -9.84
N LYS A 26 -17.18 1.34 -10.42
CA LYS A 26 -17.35 0.66 -11.70
C LYS A 26 -16.62 1.46 -12.77
N SER A 27 -15.51 0.94 -13.26
CA SER A 27 -14.79 1.52 -14.40
C SER A 27 -15.60 1.43 -15.71
N HIS A 28 -16.64 0.58 -15.75
CA HIS A 28 -17.45 0.30 -16.92
C HIS A 28 -18.95 0.25 -16.57
N GLN A 29 -19.79 0.91 -17.38
CA GLN A 29 -21.25 0.76 -17.34
C GLN A 29 -21.66 -0.37 -18.30
N PRO A 30 -22.27 -1.47 -17.82
CA PRO A 30 -22.69 -2.54 -18.70
C PRO A 30 -23.84 -2.08 -19.60
N SER A 31 -23.68 -2.20 -20.91
CA SER A 31 -24.78 -2.17 -21.86
C SER A 31 -25.58 -3.48 -21.78
N ALA A 32 -26.89 -3.39 -22.05
CA ALA A 32 -27.95 -4.39 -21.87
C ALA A 32 -27.53 -5.87 -21.66
N HIS A 33 -28.08 -6.45 -20.60
CA HIS A 33 -27.84 -7.78 -20.04
C HIS A 33 -27.64 -8.91 -21.07
N ARG A 34 -26.38 -9.28 -21.27
CA ARG A 34 -25.97 -10.67 -21.53
C ARG A 34 -25.17 -11.13 -20.32
N GLY A 35 -25.45 -12.33 -19.82
CA GLY A 35 -24.64 -12.94 -18.76
C GLY A 35 -23.22 -13.20 -19.28
N GLN A 36 -22.33 -12.21 -19.11
CA GLN A 36 -20.91 -12.35 -19.37
C GLN A 36 -20.26 -12.84 -18.08
N THR A 37 -19.57 -13.97 -18.19
CA THR A 37 -18.60 -14.42 -17.19
C THR A 37 -17.26 -13.78 -17.53
N TYR A 38 -16.68 -13.08 -16.56
CA TYR A 38 -15.36 -12.49 -16.68
C TYR A 38 -14.40 -13.30 -15.82
N ASP A 39 -13.22 -13.59 -16.36
CA ASP A 39 -12.08 -13.98 -15.53
C ASP A 39 -11.46 -12.71 -14.96
N ILE A 40 -11.34 -12.64 -13.63
CA ILE A 40 -10.86 -11.44 -12.95
C ILE A 40 -9.43 -11.72 -12.48
N ASP A 41 -8.45 -11.29 -13.27
CA ASP A 41 -7.03 -11.42 -12.93
C ASP A 41 -6.60 -10.52 -11.77
N ALA A 42 -7.28 -9.38 -11.61
CA ALA A 42 -7.02 -8.42 -10.55
C ALA A 42 -8.23 -7.48 -10.35
N PHE A 43 -8.41 -7.00 -9.13
CA PHE A 43 -9.31 -5.89 -8.82
C PHE A 43 -8.52 -4.75 -8.17
N MET A 44 -9.10 -3.56 -8.22
CA MET A 44 -8.59 -2.38 -7.54
C MET A 44 -9.77 -1.65 -6.91
N ALA A 45 -9.59 -1.16 -5.70
CA ALA A 45 -10.58 -0.39 -4.99
C ALA A 45 -9.90 0.80 -4.31
N GLU A 46 -10.64 1.91 -4.24
CA GLU A 46 -10.27 3.02 -3.39
C GLU A 46 -10.75 2.71 -1.96
N ALA A 47 -9.86 2.90 -0.99
CA ALA A 47 -10.14 2.75 0.42
C ALA A 47 -10.05 4.12 1.09
N THR A 48 -11.00 4.40 1.98
CA THR A 48 -11.03 5.64 2.76
C THR A 48 -10.22 5.56 4.05
N SER A 49 -9.72 4.37 4.41
CA SER A 49 -8.91 4.11 5.61
C SER A 49 -8.10 2.82 5.47
N LEU A 50 -7.00 2.72 6.24
CA LEU A 50 -6.15 1.53 6.32
C LEU A 50 -6.86 0.31 6.94
N GLN A 51 -7.96 0.52 7.66
CA GLN A 51 -8.79 -0.57 8.22
C GLN A 51 -9.45 -1.47 7.17
N ALA A 52 -9.39 -1.09 5.89
CA ALA A 52 -9.71 -2.00 4.80
C ALA A 52 -8.87 -3.30 4.82
N LEU A 53 -7.74 -3.31 5.55
CA LEU A 53 -6.90 -4.48 5.76
C LEU A 53 -7.09 -5.06 7.16
N ARG A 54 -7.05 -6.40 7.27
CA ARG A 54 -6.95 -7.13 8.54
C ARG A 54 -5.48 -7.20 9.00
N GLY A 55 -4.87 -6.04 9.25
CA GLY A 55 -3.44 -5.92 9.54
C GLY A 55 -2.61 -5.60 8.29
N LEU A 56 -1.54 -4.83 8.49
CA LEU A 56 -0.69 -4.30 7.43
C LEU A 56 0.76 -4.75 7.63
N ARG A 57 1.39 -5.24 6.57
CA ARG A 57 2.84 -5.34 6.46
C ARG A 57 3.37 -4.07 5.81
N PHE A 58 3.69 -3.07 6.63
CA PHE A 58 4.18 -1.78 6.17
C PHE A 58 5.52 -1.96 5.47
N SER A 59 5.63 -1.45 4.23
CA SER A 59 6.84 -1.56 3.42
C SER A 59 7.63 -0.27 3.49
N TYR A 60 8.77 -0.32 4.18
CA TYR A 60 9.57 0.86 4.47
C TYR A 60 10.24 1.45 3.23
N TYR A 61 10.70 0.58 2.33
CA TYR A 61 11.35 0.97 1.09
C TYR A 61 10.87 0.04 -0.01
N THR A 62 10.06 0.57 -0.94
CA THR A 62 9.58 -0.19 -2.10
C THR A 62 10.29 0.25 -3.35
N LYS A 63 10.83 -0.72 -4.07
CA LYS A 63 11.41 -0.50 -5.39
C LYS A 63 10.34 -0.04 -6.37
N ALA A 64 10.72 0.91 -7.24
CA ALA A 64 9.88 1.39 -8.34
C ALA A 64 9.43 0.27 -9.31
N VAL A 65 10.08 -0.90 -9.32
CA VAL A 65 9.63 -2.07 -10.11
C VAL A 65 8.26 -2.61 -9.65
N HIS A 66 7.86 -2.34 -8.40
CA HIS A 66 6.55 -2.74 -7.87
C HIS A 66 5.45 -1.71 -8.10
N ASN A 67 5.79 -0.57 -8.72
CA ASN A 67 4.81 0.43 -9.12
C ASN A 67 4.05 -0.03 -10.36
N PHE A 68 2.88 0.57 -10.59
CA PHE A 68 2.11 0.35 -11.80
C PHE A 68 2.88 0.85 -13.02
N GLN A 69 3.45 -0.07 -13.79
CA GLN A 69 4.21 0.24 -15.01
C GLN A 69 3.34 0.20 -16.27
N LYS A 70 2.30 -0.63 -16.28
CA LYS A 70 1.41 -0.78 -17.44
C LYS A 70 0.40 0.37 -17.49
N SER A 71 -0.10 0.65 -18.69
CA SER A 71 -1.22 1.56 -18.87
C SER A 71 -2.48 0.95 -18.26
N ILE A 72 -2.76 1.29 -17.01
CA ILE A 72 -3.98 0.92 -16.32
C ILE A 72 -5.04 1.97 -16.67
N HIS A 73 -6.15 1.54 -17.27
CA HIS A 73 -7.28 2.41 -17.65
C HIS A 73 -8.15 2.80 -16.44
N ILE A 74 -7.53 3.08 -15.29
CA ILE A 74 -8.20 3.50 -14.06
C ILE A 74 -7.93 5.00 -13.87
N TRP A 75 -9.02 5.75 -13.73
CA TRP A 75 -8.99 7.16 -13.38
C TRP A 75 -9.14 7.31 -11.87
N PHE A 76 -8.26 8.09 -11.26
CA PHE A 76 -8.19 8.35 -9.84
C PHE A 76 -8.02 9.86 -9.64
N HIS A 77 -9.01 10.51 -9.03
CA HIS A 77 -9.03 11.96 -8.76
C HIS A 77 -8.65 12.82 -9.99
N GLY A 78 -9.25 12.54 -11.14
CA GLY A 78 -9.06 13.30 -12.38
C GLY A 78 -7.79 13.00 -13.18
N ARG A 79 -6.98 12.02 -12.76
CA ARG A 79 -5.77 11.58 -13.47
C ARG A 79 -5.76 10.06 -13.66
N ARG A 80 -5.09 9.56 -14.71
CA ARG A 80 -4.87 8.12 -14.84
C ARG A 80 -3.89 7.63 -13.77
N LEU A 81 -4.19 6.52 -13.11
CA LEU A 81 -3.37 6.02 -12.01
C LEU A 81 -1.91 5.73 -12.42
N ASN A 82 -1.69 5.29 -13.65
CA ASN A 82 -0.35 5.08 -14.21
C ASN A 82 0.41 6.38 -14.54
N GLN A 83 -0.21 7.54 -14.33
CA GLN A 83 0.40 8.88 -14.41
C GLN A 83 0.46 9.55 -13.03
N CYS A 84 -0.03 8.88 -11.98
CA CYS A 84 0.10 9.34 -10.61
C CYS A 84 1.41 8.81 -10.03
N GLN A 85 2.15 9.69 -9.36
CA GLN A 85 3.21 9.23 -8.48
C GLN A 85 2.56 8.45 -7.33
N HIS A 86 3.12 7.30 -6.99
CA HIS A 86 2.60 6.45 -5.93
C HIS A 86 3.70 5.64 -5.28
N ILE A 87 3.40 5.18 -4.07
CA ILE A 87 4.24 4.26 -3.30
C ILE A 87 3.44 3.02 -2.98
N ARG A 88 4.09 1.86 -3.02
CA ARG A 88 3.53 0.65 -2.42
C ARG A 88 3.72 0.77 -0.91
N PHE A 89 2.68 1.17 -0.20
CA PHE A 89 2.74 1.41 1.23
C PHE A 89 2.83 0.10 2.02
N GLY A 90 2.23 -0.97 1.52
CA GLY A 90 2.36 -2.28 2.13
C GLY A 90 1.49 -3.33 1.49
N GLU A 91 1.26 -4.40 2.23
CA GLU A 91 0.38 -5.49 1.86
C GLU A 91 -0.39 -6.01 3.08
N GLY A 92 -1.49 -6.71 2.85
CA GLY A 92 -2.25 -7.34 3.92
C GLY A 92 -1.38 -8.33 4.71
N LEU A 93 -1.36 -8.22 6.03
CA LEU A 93 -0.53 -9.07 6.88
C LEU A 93 -0.90 -10.56 6.76
N HIS A 94 -2.20 -10.83 6.63
CA HIS A 94 -2.76 -12.18 6.47
C HIS A 94 -3.07 -12.54 5.00
N HIS A 95 -2.98 -11.57 4.08
CA HIS A 95 -3.29 -11.75 2.66
C HIS A 95 -2.24 -11.05 1.78
N GLN A 96 -1.16 -11.78 1.45
CA GLN A 96 0.02 -11.26 0.74
C GLN A 96 -0.23 -10.88 -0.73
N GLN A 97 -1.45 -11.11 -1.24
CA GLN A 97 -1.87 -10.74 -2.58
C GLN A 97 -2.65 -9.40 -2.62
N LEU A 98 -2.98 -8.84 -1.45
CA LEU A 98 -3.65 -7.55 -1.36
C LEU A 98 -2.60 -6.47 -1.09
N TRP A 99 -2.30 -5.68 -2.11
CA TRP A 99 -1.33 -4.60 -2.04
C TRP A 99 -2.01 -3.25 -1.81
N LEU A 100 -1.42 -2.46 -0.92
CA LEU A 100 -1.87 -1.13 -0.62
C LEU A 100 -0.91 -0.11 -1.24
N TYR A 101 -1.48 0.78 -2.04
CA TYR A 101 -0.77 1.87 -2.68
C TYR A 101 -1.30 3.21 -2.16
N ILE A 102 -0.39 4.15 -1.91
CA ILE A 102 -0.73 5.55 -1.67
C ILE A 102 -0.34 6.31 -2.92
N ALA A 103 -1.34 6.91 -3.58
CA ALA A 103 -1.16 7.69 -4.79
C ALA A 103 -1.27 9.19 -4.50
N PHE A 104 -0.47 9.98 -5.21
CA PHE A 104 -0.38 11.43 -5.07
C PHE A 104 -0.87 12.11 -6.37
N PRO A 105 -2.20 12.18 -6.60
CA PRO A 105 -2.77 12.62 -7.88
C PRO A 105 -2.45 14.08 -8.23
N HIS A 106 -2.21 14.92 -7.23
CA HIS A 106 -1.91 16.34 -7.40
C HIS A 106 -0.42 16.65 -7.61
N MET A 107 0.48 15.66 -7.47
CA MET A 107 1.91 15.86 -7.77
C MET A 107 2.12 16.02 -9.28
N PRO A 108 3.04 16.87 -9.74
CA PRO A 108 3.32 17.03 -11.16
C PRO A 108 3.85 15.73 -11.77
N TYR A 109 3.34 15.35 -12.94
CA TYR A 109 3.84 14.19 -13.66
C TYR A 109 5.13 14.56 -14.40
N ASN A 110 6.22 13.88 -14.04
CA ASN A 110 7.56 14.11 -14.59
C ASN A 110 8.04 12.94 -15.47
N GLY A 111 7.11 12.12 -16.00
CA GLY A 111 7.44 10.91 -16.75
C GLY A 111 7.66 9.67 -15.89
N ASN A 112 7.65 9.82 -14.55
CA ASN A 112 7.86 8.72 -13.62
C ASN A 112 6.66 8.56 -12.66
N THR A 113 6.42 7.31 -12.24
CA THR A 113 5.35 6.95 -11.29
C THR A 113 5.85 6.75 -9.86
N TYR A 114 7.14 6.90 -9.62
CA TYR A 114 7.77 6.75 -8.30
C TYR A 114 8.17 8.09 -7.70
N LEU A 115 8.27 8.14 -6.37
CA LEU A 115 8.82 9.28 -5.64
C LEU A 115 10.34 9.31 -5.73
N THR A 116 10.93 10.50 -5.79
CA THR A 116 12.36 10.67 -5.54
C THR A 116 12.71 10.28 -4.09
N ASP A 117 13.96 9.91 -3.84
CA ASP A 117 14.45 9.60 -2.49
C ASP A 117 14.14 10.73 -1.50
N ARG A 118 14.29 12.00 -1.90
CA ARG A 118 13.95 13.17 -1.07
C ARG A 118 12.45 13.23 -0.73
N GLN A 119 11.58 13.02 -1.71
CA GLN A 119 10.13 13.01 -1.48
C GLN A 119 9.71 11.84 -0.58
N HIS A 120 10.34 10.68 -0.78
CA HIS A 120 10.08 9.51 0.04
C HIS A 120 10.57 9.72 1.48
N ALA A 121 11.73 10.32 1.68
CA ALA A 121 12.23 10.69 3.00
C ALA A 121 11.27 11.64 3.71
N LEU A 122 10.80 12.69 3.03
CA LEU A 122 9.82 13.62 3.60
C LEU A 122 8.54 12.90 4.06
N TRP A 123 7.99 12.03 3.22
CA TRP A 123 6.81 11.23 3.56
C TRP A 123 7.04 10.33 4.78
N ILE A 124 8.18 9.63 4.83
CA ILE A 124 8.46 8.67 5.88
C ILE A 124 8.78 9.37 7.21
N ASP A 125 9.61 10.41 7.17
CA ASP A 125 10.13 11.08 8.38
C ASP A 125 9.12 12.01 9.03
N HIS A 126 8.26 12.66 8.25
CA HIS A 126 7.29 13.61 8.78
C HIS A 126 5.90 13.03 8.97
N ILE A 127 5.53 11.97 8.24
CA ILE A 127 4.16 11.45 8.27
C ILE A 127 4.15 10.04 8.86
N VAL A 128 4.82 9.08 8.23
CA VAL A 128 4.63 7.67 8.57
C VAL A 128 5.29 7.28 9.90
N LEU A 129 6.59 7.53 10.07
CA LEU A 129 7.32 7.14 11.28
C LEU A 129 6.77 7.84 12.53
N PRO A 130 6.50 9.15 12.53
CA PRO A 130 5.87 9.81 13.67
C PRO A 130 4.51 9.20 14.02
N SER A 131 3.66 8.94 13.02
CA SER A 131 2.33 8.35 13.26
C SER A 131 2.43 6.94 13.86
N LEU A 132 3.35 6.12 13.35
CA LEU A 132 3.62 4.79 13.90
C LEU A 132 4.13 4.83 15.35
N ARG A 133 4.97 5.81 15.68
CA ARG A 133 5.52 5.97 17.04
C ARG A 133 4.50 6.47 18.06
N GLU A 134 3.47 7.18 17.61
CA GLU A 134 2.43 7.70 18.49
C GLU A 134 1.45 6.59 18.93
N ILE A 135 1.21 5.59 18.08
CA ILE A 135 0.15 4.59 18.29
C ILE A 135 0.65 3.20 18.70
N MET A 136 1.87 2.83 18.31
CA MET A 136 2.36 1.46 18.52
C MET A 136 2.97 1.28 19.91
N PRO A 137 2.97 0.06 20.47
CA PRO A 137 3.62 -0.20 21.74
C PRO A 137 5.15 -0.05 21.60
N TRP A 138 5.81 0.30 22.70
CA TRP A 138 7.27 0.46 22.77
C TRP A 138 8.04 -0.75 22.20
N THR A 139 7.56 -1.96 22.48
CA THR A 139 8.14 -3.22 21.98
C THR A 139 8.18 -3.32 20.45
N SER A 140 7.29 -2.63 19.75
CA SER A 140 7.27 -2.55 18.29
C SER A 140 8.09 -1.35 17.79
N ILE A 141 7.99 -0.21 18.48
CA ILE A 141 8.68 1.04 18.11
C ILE A 141 10.21 0.88 18.10
N GLN A 142 10.78 0.12 19.05
CA GLN A 142 12.22 -0.10 19.12
C GLN A 142 12.83 -0.72 17.84
N HIS A 143 12.01 -1.38 17.02
CA HIS A 143 12.44 -1.98 15.76
C HIS A 143 12.36 -0.99 14.58
N LEU A 144 11.60 0.10 14.72
CA LEU A 144 11.50 1.14 13.69
C LEU A 144 12.82 1.92 13.58
N PRO A 145 13.23 2.30 12.37
CA PRO A 145 14.38 3.15 12.19
C PRO A 145 14.07 4.57 12.68
N PRO A 146 15.07 5.34 13.15
CA PRO A 146 14.86 6.72 13.60
C PRO A 146 14.49 7.65 12.44
N THR A 147 15.07 7.45 11.26
CA THR A 147 14.80 8.23 10.04
C THR A 147 14.84 7.34 8.80
N TRP A 148 14.28 7.85 7.70
CA TRP A 148 14.32 7.28 6.37
C TRP A 148 15.72 6.81 6.01
N GLU A 149 16.69 7.70 6.14
CA GLU A 149 18.10 7.46 5.84
C GLU A 149 18.69 6.32 6.68
N CYS A 150 18.44 6.28 7.99
CA CYS A 150 18.92 5.19 8.83
C CYS A 150 18.35 3.84 8.41
N GLY A 151 17.06 3.78 8.05
CA GLY A 151 16.45 2.55 7.54
C GLY A 151 17.01 2.13 6.18
N VAL A 152 17.26 3.08 5.27
CA VAL A 152 17.90 2.82 3.97
C VAL A 152 19.34 2.33 4.16
N ALA A 153 20.10 2.92 5.08
CA ALA A 153 21.44 2.46 5.41
C ALA A 153 21.43 1.01 5.95
N LYS A 154 20.48 0.67 6.83
CA LYS A 154 20.27 -0.70 7.34
C LYS A 154 19.99 -1.70 6.21
N MET A 155 19.10 -1.33 5.27
CA MET A 155 18.79 -2.14 4.10
C MET A 155 20.02 -2.37 3.20
N ARG A 156 20.81 -1.30 2.96
CA ARG A 156 22.04 -1.37 2.16
C ARG A 156 23.14 -2.18 2.85
N ALA A 157 23.24 -2.12 4.17
CA ALA A 157 24.23 -2.86 4.96
C ALA A 157 23.94 -4.37 4.98
N GLY A 158 22.70 -4.78 5.26
CA GLY A 158 22.31 -6.19 5.21
C GLY A 158 22.54 -6.83 3.83
N HIS A 159 22.45 -6.03 2.76
CA HIS A 159 22.81 -6.46 1.41
C HIS A 159 24.31 -6.70 1.20
N LYS A 160 25.18 -5.91 1.84
CA LYS A 160 26.65 -6.09 1.73
C LYS A 160 27.13 -7.34 2.47
N GLU A 161 26.46 -7.73 3.55
CA GLU A 161 26.83 -8.89 4.39
C GLU A 161 26.41 -10.23 3.75
N HIS A 162 25.34 -10.27 2.96
CA HIS A 162 24.83 -11.50 2.31
C HIS A 162 25.51 -11.84 0.96
N ARG A 163 26.74 -11.35 0.69
CA ARG A 163 27.48 -11.59 -0.56
C ARG A 163 28.11 -13.00 -0.67
N THR A 164 27.36 -14.04 -0.36
CA THR A 164 27.79 -15.43 -0.62
C THR A 164 27.20 -16.00 -1.91
N TRP A 165 26.05 -15.54 -2.43
CA TRP A 165 25.49 -16.01 -3.71
C TRP A 165 24.85 -14.89 -4.58
N ASP A 166 25.00 -15.06 -5.89
CA ASP A 166 25.14 -14.01 -6.89
C ASP A 166 23.84 -13.54 -7.59
N LYS A 167 22.72 -13.40 -6.85
CA LYS A 167 21.48 -12.76 -7.37
C LYS A 167 20.76 -11.97 -6.27
N GLY A 168 21.36 -10.86 -5.84
CA GLY A 168 20.94 -10.09 -4.67
C GLY A 168 19.77 -9.13 -4.91
N GLY A 169 18.59 -9.47 -4.43
CA GLY A 169 17.49 -8.52 -4.25
C GLY A 169 17.72 -7.64 -3.02
N GLN A 170 17.47 -6.33 -3.10
CA GLN A 170 17.19 -5.53 -1.89
C GLN A 170 15.94 -6.14 -1.24
N HIS A 171 16.09 -6.81 -0.09
CA HIS A 171 14.95 -7.25 0.70
C HIS A 171 14.31 -6.00 1.30
N ALA A 172 13.06 -5.73 0.92
CA ALA A 172 12.31 -4.63 1.52
C ALA A 172 12.18 -4.89 3.02
N ILE A 173 12.52 -3.88 3.83
CA ILE A 173 12.30 -3.98 5.27
C ILE A 173 10.80 -3.76 5.51
N HIS A 174 10.20 -4.70 6.22
CA HIS A 174 8.79 -4.68 6.52
C HIS A 174 8.55 -4.61 8.03
N TYR A 175 7.57 -3.81 8.43
CA TYR A 175 7.13 -3.72 9.82
C TYR A 175 5.66 -4.15 9.92
N PRO A 176 5.34 -5.18 10.73
CA PRO A 176 3.96 -5.58 10.92
C PRO A 176 3.23 -4.54 11.79
N VAL A 177 2.09 -4.07 11.30
CA VAL A 177 1.16 -3.20 12.01
C VAL A 177 -0.13 -4.01 12.24
N PRO A 178 -0.43 -4.39 13.50
CA PRO A 178 -1.66 -5.09 13.85
C PRO A 178 -2.92 -4.32 13.46
N GLU A 179 -4.00 -5.05 13.13
CA GLU A 179 -5.28 -4.49 12.71
C GLU A 179 -5.83 -3.40 13.64
N LYS A 180 -5.72 -3.62 14.95
CA LYS A 180 -6.21 -2.69 15.98
C LYS A 180 -5.61 -1.28 15.90
N TYR A 181 -4.45 -1.10 15.27
CA TYR A 181 -3.79 0.20 15.12
C TYR A 181 -4.03 0.85 13.75
N LEU A 182 -4.70 0.18 12.80
CA LEU A 182 -4.79 0.69 11.43
C LEU A 182 -5.69 1.93 11.29
N ALA A 183 -6.78 2.00 12.07
CA ALA A 183 -7.64 3.19 12.10
C ALA A 183 -6.83 4.39 12.57
N GLU A 184 -6.24 4.26 13.75
CA GLU A 184 -5.49 5.33 14.41
C GLU A 184 -4.27 5.74 13.58
N LEU A 185 -3.58 4.79 12.95
CA LEU A 185 -2.49 5.09 12.02
C LEU A 185 -2.95 6.01 10.88
N TRP A 186 -4.10 5.70 10.27
CA TRP A 186 -4.62 6.49 9.17
C TRP A 186 -4.98 7.91 9.63
N GLU A 187 -5.67 8.04 10.75
CA GLU A 187 -6.05 9.35 11.32
C GLU A 187 -4.83 10.20 11.69
N HIS A 188 -3.81 9.62 12.32
CA HIS A 188 -2.57 10.33 12.64
C HIS A 188 -1.81 10.77 11.37
N MET A 189 -1.81 9.93 10.33
CA MET A 189 -1.20 10.30 9.05
C MET A 189 -1.96 11.47 8.39
N LEU A 190 -3.29 11.44 8.41
CA LEU A 190 -4.12 12.54 7.90
C LEU A 190 -3.91 13.83 8.70
N ALA A 191 -3.86 13.74 10.03
CA ALA A 191 -3.64 14.90 10.90
C ALA A 191 -2.33 15.64 10.57
N LYS A 192 -1.25 14.90 10.27
CA LYS A 192 0.06 15.44 9.87
C LYS A 192 0.07 16.02 8.46
N LEU A 193 -0.84 15.58 7.60
CA LEU A 193 -1.03 16.18 6.28
C LEU A 193 -1.81 17.50 6.35
N THR A 194 -2.76 17.61 7.27
CA THR A 194 -3.57 18.82 7.46
C THR A 194 -2.86 19.91 8.28
N ASN A 195 -1.96 19.52 9.18
CA ASN A 195 -1.13 20.42 10.00
C ASN A 195 0.36 20.14 9.72
N PRO A 196 0.88 20.56 8.55
CA PRO A 196 2.24 20.24 8.10
C PRO A 196 3.34 20.90 8.92
#